data_AF-A0A3E0QP56-F1
#
_entry.id   AF-A0A3E0QP56-F1
#
_cell.length_a   1.000
_cell.length_b   1.000
_cell.length_c   1.000
_cell.angle_alpha   90.00
_cell.angle_beta   90.00
_cell.angle_gamma   90.00
#
_symmetry.space_group_name_H-M   'P 1'
#
loop_
_entity.id
_entity.type
_entity.pdbx_description
1 polymer ?
#
loop_
_entity_poly.entity_id
_entity_poly.type
_entity_poly.pdbx_seq_one_letter_code
_entity_poly.pdbx_strand_id
1 'polypeptide(L)' 'MSIGIWQIVIIVILVVLLFGRGKISSLMGDVAKGIKSFKKGMASDADDNEPKNISDNNQNNNNQDSNNKD' A
#
# COMPACT_ATOMS: atom_id res chain seq x y z
N MET A 1 18.89 -23.46 -20.55
CA MET A 1 17.67 -22.61 -20.54
C MET A 1 17.52 -22.04 -19.15
N SER A 2 17.93 -20.79 -18.94
CA SER A 2 17.79 -20.13 -17.65
C SER A 2 16.38 -19.56 -17.53
N ILE A 3 15.70 -19.84 -16.43
CA ILE A 3 14.50 -19.11 -16.02
C ILE A 3 14.98 -17.70 -15.71
N GLY A 4 14.79 -16.81 -16.67
CA GLY A 4 15.16 -15.41 -16.58
C GLY A 4 13.97 -14.57 -16.12
N ILE A 5 14.27 -13.30 -15.84
CA ILE A 5 13.26 -12.28 -15.52
C ILE A 5 12.16 -12.20 -16.59
N TRP A 6 12.49 -12.51 -17.85
CA TRP A 6 11.55 -12.55 -18.98
C TRP A 6 10.38 -13.52 -18.78
N GLN A 7 10.62 -14.72 -18.24
CA GLN A 7 9.57 -15.71 -18.01
C GLN A 7 8.61 -15.27 -16.90
N ILE A 8 9.13 -14.60 -15.88
CA ILE A 8 8.35 -14.09 -14.75
C ILE A 8 7.36 -13.02 -15.24
N VAL A 9 7.79 -12.13 -16.15
CA VAL A 9 6.90 -11.10 -16.73
C VAL A 9 5.73 -11.74 -17.50
N ILE A 10 5.98 -12.77 -18.32
CA ILE A 10 4.92 -13.50 -19.03
C ILE A 10 3.90 -14.08 -18.04
N ILE A 11 4.37 -14.68 -16.94
CA ILE A 11 3.50 -15.29 -15.93
C ILE A 11 2.66 -14.23 -15.22
N VAL A 12 3.25 -13.09 -14.85
CA VAL A 12 2.54 -11.98 -14.20
C VAL A 12 1.43 -11.45 -15.10
N ILE A 13 1.67 -11.32 -16.40
CA ILE A 13 0.64 -10.89 -17.36
C ILE A 13 -0.54 -11.87 -17.35
N LEU A 14 -0.29 -13.18 -17.41
CA LEU A 14 -1.36 -14.18 -17.36
C LEU A 14 -2.16 -14.13 -16.05
N VAL A 15 -1.48 -13.96 -14.92
CA VAL A 15 -2.14 -13.81 -13.62
C VAL A 15 -3.02 -12.55 -13.60
N VAL A 16 -2.53 -11.43 -14.13
CA VAL A 16 -3.31 -10.18 -14.20
C VAL A 16 -4.53 -10.33 -15.12
N LEU A 17 -4.43 -11.06 -16.24
CA LEU A 17 -5.57 -11.35 -17.10
C LEU A 17 -6.60 -12.28 -16.44
N LEU A 18 -6.17 -13.34 -15.75
CA LEU A 18 -7.07 -14.30 -15.10
C LEU A 18 -7.83 -13.70 -13.92
N PHE A 19 -7.13 -12.93 -13.08
CA PHE A 19 -7.70 -12.38 -11.85
C PHE A 19 -8.27 -10.97 -12.05
N GLY A 20 -7.88 -10.29 -13.13
CA GLY A 20 -8.26 -8.91 -13.44
C GLY A 20 -7.59 -7.88 -12.53
N ARG A 21 -7.37 -6.67 -13.07
CA ARG A 21 -6.75 -5.54 -12.32
C ARG A 21 -7.48 -5.14 -11.04
N GLY A 22 -8.80 -5.37 -10.96
CA GLY A 22 -9.63 -4.94 -9.82
C GLY A 22 -9.30 -5.68 -8.53
N LYS A 23 -9.11 -7.00 -8.56
CA LYS A 23 -8.82 -7.79 -7.36
C LYS A 23 -7.38 -7.59 -6.87
N ILE A 24 -6.46 -7.42 -7.81
CA ILE A 24 -5.03 -7.26 -7.53
C ILE A 24 -4.74 -5.92 -6.85
N SER A 25 -5.42 -4.85 -7.25
CA SER A 25 -5.21 -3.52 -6.66
C SER A 25 -5.51 -3.47 -5.16
N SER A 26 -6.62 -4.07 -4.72
CA SER A 26 -6.99 -4.09 -3.30
C SER A 26 -6.05 -4.97 -2.48
N LEU A 27 -5.72 -6.16 -2.99
CA LEU A 27 -4.78 -7.10 -2.34
C LEU A 27 -3.38 -6.50 -2.23
N MET A 28 -2.90 -5.82 -3.28
CA MET A 28 -1.59 -5.20 -3.30
C MET A 28 -1.52 -3.98 -2.36
N GLY A 29 -2.63 -3.27 -2.14
CA GLY A 29 -2.73 -2.23 -1.11
C GLY A 29 -2.53 -2.78 0.31
N ASP A 30 -3.16 -3.90 0.64
CA ASP A 30 -3.03 -4.54 1.96
C ASP A 30 -1.66 -5.19 2.15
N VAL A 31 -1.12 -5.83 1.11
CA VAL A 31 0.25 -6.37 1.09
C VAL A 31 1.27 -5.24 1.24
N ALA A 32 1.09 -4.11 0.55
CA ALA A 32 1.97 -2.95 0.67
C ALA A 32 1.95 -2.35 2.09
N LYS A 33 0.78 -2.25 2.73
CA LYS A 33 0.67 -1.84 4.13
C LYS A 33 1.40 -2.81 5.06
N GLY A 34 1.24 -4.12 4.85
CA GLY A 34 1.92 -5.16 5.64
C GLY A 34 3.44 -5.12 5.50
N ILE A 35 3.96 -5.10 4.28
CA ILE A 35 5.40 -5.02 3.99
C ILE A 35 6.00 -3.72 4.55
N LYS A 36 5.25 -2.63 4.47
CA LYS A 36 5.71 -1.33 4.96
C LYS A 36 5.77 -1.26 6.48
N SER A 37 4.79 -1.82 7.18
CA SER A 37 4.85 -1.98 8.64
C SER A 37 5.96 -2.93 9.05
N PHE A 38 6.19 -4.00 8.29
CA PHE A 38 7.30 -4.93 8.50
C PHE A 38 8.66 -4.24 8.34
N LYS A 39 8.85 -3.47 7.27
CA LYS A 39 10.07 -2.67 7.05
C LYS A 39 10.26 -1.62 8.14
N LYS A 40 9.19 -0.95 8.57
CA LYS A 40 9.25 0.04 9.65
C LYS A 40 9.60 -0.60 11.00
N GLY A 41 9.04 -1.77 11.31
CA GLY A 41 9.39 -2.54 12.51
C GLY A 41 10.84 -3.00 12.50
N MET A 42 11.33 -3.51 11.36
CA MET A 42 12.71 -3.98 11.22
C MET A 42 13.74 -2.84 11.16
N ALA A 43 13.36 -1.67 10.63
CA ALA A 43 14.21 -0.48 10.61
C ALA A 43 14.26 0.24 11.97
N SER A 44 13.24 0.06 12.81
CA SER A 44 13.19 0.66 14.15
C SER A 44 14.25 0.09 15.10
N ASP A 45 14.79 -1.10 14.81
CA ASP A 45 15.90 -1.70 15.56
C ASP A 45 17.29 -1.25 15.04
N ALA A 46 17.36 -0.56 13.90
CA ALA A 46 18.63 -0.32 13.19
C ALA A 46 19.00 1.17 13.02
N ASP A 47 18.09 2.13 13.15
CA ASP A 47 18.44 3.56 13.03
C ASP A 47 17.44 4.47 13.77
N ASP A 48 17.94 5.13 14.82
CA ASP A 48 17.26 6.18 15.58
C ASP A 48 17.47 7.54 14.87
N ASN A 49 17.10 7.63 13.60
CA ASN A 49 17.03 8.91 12.86
C ASN A 49 15.88 8.87 11.83
N GLU A 50 14.80 9.55 12.20
CA GLU A 50 13.57 9.78 11.45
C GLU A 50 13.78 10.07 9.94
N PRO A 51 12.84 9.65 9.07
CA PRO A 51 11.75 10.58 8.77
C PRO A 51 10.35 9.97 8.61
N LYS A 52 9.40 10.67 9.24
CA LYS A 52 8.15 11.22 8.69
C LYS A 52 7.09 10.28 8.07
N ASN A 53 5.92 10.39 8.72
CA ASN A 53 4.55 10.24 8.24
C ASN A 53 4.35 9.48 6.91
N ILE A 54 3.78 8.29 7.01
CA ILE A 54 3.09 7.73 5.87
C ILE A 54 1.61 7.97 6.08
N SER A 55 1.17 9.08 5.48
CA SER A 55 -0.18 9.37 5.01
C SER A 55 -1.28 8.60 5.73
N ASP A 56 -1.66 9.13 6.89
CA ASP A 56 -3.04 9.03 7.35
C ASP A 56 -3.94 9.71 6.32
N ASN A 57 -4.43 8.93 5.34
CA ASN A 57 -5.64 9.32 4.63
C ASN A 57 -6.82 9.04 5.59
N ASN A 58 -6.94 9.87 6.62
CA ASN A 58 -8.18 10.04 7.33
C ASN A 58 -9.00 11.03 6.48
N GLN A 59 -9.94 10.49 5.70
CA GLN A 59 -11.09 11.24 5.22
C GLN A 59 -11.85 11.76 6.43
N ASN A 60 -11.43 12.90 6.98
CA ASN A 60 -12.23 13.66 7.93
C ASN A 60 -13.30 14.38 7.10
N ASN A 61 -14.47 13.75 7.02
CA ASN A 61 -15.67 14.38 6.50
C ASN A 61 -15.91 15.67 7.28
N ASN A 62 -15.88 16.79 6.56
CA ASN A 62 -16.08 18.13 7.08
C ASN A 62 -17.33 18.17 7.98
N ASN A 63 -17.10 18.51 9.25
CA ASN A 63 -18.15 18.87 10.20
C ASN A 63 -18.94 20.06 9.63
N GLN A 64 -20.16 19.78 9.17
CA GLN A 64 -21.24 20.76 9.12
C GLN A 64 -21.68 20.99 10.57
N ASP A 65 -20.95 21.84 11.29
CA ASP A 65 -21.48 22.49 12.48
C ASP A 65 -21.65 23.97 12.15
N SER A 66 -22.82 24.28 11.59
CA SER A 66 -23.38 25.63 11.62
C SER A 66 -24.64 25.57 12.46
N ASN A 67 -24.47 25.18 13.72
CA ASN A 67 -25.46 25.44 14.75
C ASN A 67 -25.18 26.81 15.36
N ASN A 68 -26.08 27.74 15.08
CA ASN A 68 -26.66 28.67 16.05
C ASN A 68 -25.69 29.52 16.89
N LYS A 69 -25.54 30.80 16.52
CA LYS A 69 -25.87 31.89 17.45
C LYS A 69 -25.88 33.28 16.77
N ASP A 70 -26.97 33.98 17.07
CA ASP A 70 -27.27 35.43 16.96
C ASP A 70 -27.49 36.05 15.58
#